data_AF-A0A4Q7CIT6-F1
#
_entry.id   AF-A0A4Q7CIT6-F1
#
_cell.length_a   1.000
_cell.length_b   1.000
_cell.length_c   1.000
_cell.angle_alpha   90.00
_cell.angle_beta   90.00
_cell.angle_gamma   90.00
#
_symmetry.space_group_name_H-M   'P 1'
#
loop_
_entity.id
_entity.type
_entity.pdbx_description
1 polymer ?
#
loop_
_entity_poly.entity_id
_entity_poly.type
_entity_poly.pdbx_seq_one_letter_code
_entity_poly.pdbx_strand_id
1 'polypeptide(L)'
;ALITSNFRLYYQCKILGKKGYSQQQIAKTVGAHPFRVKLALRTSRQYDLRQLMRIINACAETDYKLKSSYMDKQLILELFILSI
;
A
#
# COMPACT_ATOMS: atom_id res chain seq x y z
N ALA A 1 -2.79 8.05 5.75
CA ALA A 1 -3.40 8.11 4.40
C ALA A 1 -2.42 7.82 3.25
N LEU A 2 -1.28 8.53 3.15
CA LEU A 2 -0.39 8.44 1.98
C LEU A 2 0.43 7.13 1.90
N ILE A 3 0.85 6.57 3.04
CA ILE A 3 1.52 5.26 3.10
C ILE A 3 0.57 4.14 2.64
N THR A 4 -0.63 4.09 3.23
CA THR A 4 -1.69 3.13 2.90
C THR A 4 -2.06 3.15 1.42
N SER A 5 -2.15 4.33 0.79
CA SER A 5 -2.52 4.45 -0.62
C SER A 5 -1.44 3.90 -1.56
N ASN A 6 -0.15 4.06 -1.21
CA ASN A 6 0.95 3.45 -1.98
C ASN A 6 0.92 1.91 -1.88
N PHE A 7 0.77 1.33 -0.68
CA PHE A 7 0.68 -0.13 -0.53
C PHE A 7 -0.55 -0.72 -1.23
N ARG A 8 -1.69 -0.01 -1.20
CA ARG A 8 -2.89 -0.39 -1.95
C ARG A 8 -2.65 -0.39 -3.46
N LEU A 9 -1.96 0.62 -3.98
CA LEU A 9 -1.56 0.68 -5.38
C LEU A 9 -0.62 -0.48 -5.74
N TYR A 10 0.35 -0.80 -4.89
CA TYR A 10 1.26 -1.94 -5.10
C TYR A 10 0.49 -3.26 -5.15
N TYR A 11 -0.49 -3.45 -4.25
CA TYR A 11 -1.34 -4.63 -4.21
C TYR A 11 -2.18 -4.77 -5.49
N GLN A 12 -2.85 -3.69 -5.91
CA GLN A 12 -3.64 -3.66 -7.14
C GLN A 12 -2.78 -3.94 -8.38
N CYS A 13 -1.65 -3.26 -8.52
CA CYS A 13 -0.72 -3.46 -9.63
C CYS A 13 -0.19 -4.90 -9.68
N LYS A 14 0.14 -5.50 -8.54
CA LYS A 14 0.61 -6.90 -8.48
C LYS A 14 -0.46 -7.89 -8.91
N ILE A 15 -1.70 -7.73 -8.45
CA ILE A 15 -2.82 -8.60 -8.85
C ILE A 15 -3.08 -8.49 -10.35
N LEU A 16 -3.20 -7.27 -10.87
CA LEU A 16 -3.51 -7.06 -12.28
C LEU A 16 -2.35 -7.53 -13.18
N GLY A 17 -1.10 -7.32 -12.76
CA GLY A 17 0.07 -7.86 -13.45
C GLY A 17 0.05 -9.40 -13.49
N LYS A 18 -0.32 -10.07 -12.39
CA LYS A 18 -0.51 -11.53 -12.38
C LYS A 18 -1.64 -12.02 -13.28
N LYS A 19 -2.67 -11.19 -13.52
CA LYS A 19 -3.75 -11.46 -14.47
C LYS A 19 -3.37 -11.16 -15.93
N GLY A 20 -2.13 -10.76 -16.20
CA GLY A 20 -1.63 -10.49 -17.55
C GLY A 20 -1.93 -9.09 -18.09
N TYR A 21 -2.39 -8.15 -17.25
CA TYR A 21 -2.70 -6.80 -17.71
C TYR A 21 -1.41 -6.03 -18.04
N SER A 22 -1.42 -5.30 -19.15
CA SER A 22 -0.35 -4.38 -19.53
C SER A 22 -0.31 -3.15 -18.60
N GLN A 23 0.83 -2.47 -18.52
CA GLN A 23 0.97 -1.26 -17.69
C GLN A 23 -0.11 -0.20 -18.00
N GLN A 24 -0.48 -0.03 -19.28
CA GLN A 24 -1.51 0.92 -19.70
C GLN A 24 -2.91 0.49 -19.25
N GLN A 25 -3.24 -0.81 -19.38
CA GLN A 25 -4.50 -1.37 -18.90
C GLN A 25 -4.62 -1.22 -17.38
N ILE A 26 -3.53 -1.46 -16.65
CA ILE A 26 -3.47 -1.26 -15.20
C ILE A 26 -3.71 0.21 -14.87
N ALA A 27 -2.98 1.15 -15.48
CA ALA A 27 -3.16 2.59 -15.28
C ALA A 27 -4.60 3.05 -15.45
N LYS A 28 -5.27 2.60 -16.52
CA LYS A 28 -6.69 2.86 -16.75
C LYS A 28 -7.58 2.25 -15.66
N THR A 29 -7.31 1.01 -15.27
CA THR A 29 -8.11 0.26 -14.28
C THR A 29 -8.01 0.87 -12.88
N VAL A 30 -6.81 1.28 -12.45
CA VAL A 30 -6.60 1.86 -11.11
C VAL A 30 -6.80 3.38 -11.07
N GLY A 31 -7.03 4.02 -12.22
CA GLY A 31 -7.17 5.49 -12.31
C GLY A 31 -5.89 6.25 -11.95
N ALA A 32 -4.72 5.65 -12.15
CA ALA A 32 -3.43 6.25 -11.79
C ALA A 32 -2.57 6.50 -13.03
N HIS A 33 -1.76 7.58 -13.00
CA HIS A 33 -0.88 7.93 -14.10
C HIS A 33 0.08 6.78 -14.47
N PRO A 34 0.35 6.49 -15.77
CA PRO A 34 1.19 5.38 -16.20
C PRO A 34 2.56 5.32 -15.53
N PHE A 35 3.19 6.47 -15.28
CA PHE A 35 4.47 6.54 -14.58
C PHE A 35 4.38 6.04 -13.13
N ARG A 36 3.32 6.39 -12.39
CA ARG A 36 3.10 5.88 -11.03
C ARG A 36 2.88 4.38 -11.03
N VAL A 37 2.14 3.86 -12.00
CA VAL A 37 1.93 2.41 -12.17
C VAL A 37 3.23 1.70 -12.50
N LYS A 38 4.09 2.27 -13.36
CA LYS A 38 5.42 1.71 -13.65
C LYS A 38 6.25 1.52 -12.37
N LEU A 39 6.32 2.56 -11.54
CA LEU A 39 7.03 2.49 -10.26
C LEU A 39 6.38 1.49 -9.30
N ALA A 40 5.07 1.51 -9.18
CA ALA A 40 4.31 0.58 -8.33
C ALA A 40 4.51 -0.89 -8.73
N LEU A 41 4.45 -1.19 -10.04
CA LEU A 41 4.73 -2.54 -10.55
C LEU A 41 6.13 -2.98 -10.18
N ARG A 42 7.14 -2.12 -10.35
CA ARG A 42 8.53 -2.42 -9.98
C ARG A 42 8.67 -2.70 -8.49
N THR A 43 8.16 -1.82 -7.64
CA THR A 43 8.23 -1.97 -6.17
C THR A 43 7.46 -3.19 -5.68
N SER A 44 6.29 -3.47 -6.27
CA SER A 44 5.45 -4.61 -5.88
C SER A 44 6.10 -5.98 -6.11
N ARG A 45 7.18 -6.07 -6.90
CA ARG A 45 7.92 -7.33 -7.10
C ARG A 45 8.61 -7.79 -5.82
N GLN A 46 8.99 -6.87 -4.93
CA GLN A 46 9.69 -7.17 -3.67
C GLN A 46 8.78 -7.79 -2.58
N TYR A 47 7.45 -7.72 -2.76
CA TYR A 47 6.48 -8.15 -1.76
C TYR A 47 5.58 -9.23 -2.32
N ASP A 48 5.23 -10.25 -1.55
CA ASP A 48 4.10 -11.12 -1.87
C ASP A 48 2.75 -10.43 -1.57
N LEU A 49 1.64 -11.02 -2.06
CA LEU A 49 0.30 -10.45 -1.85
C LEU A 49 -0.14 -10.46 -0.37
N ARG A 50 0.27 -11.47 0.40
CA ARG A 50 -0.05 -11.59 1.83
C ARG A 50 0.72 -10.56 2.65
N GLN A 51 1.97 -10.24 2.28
CA GLN A 51 2.78 -9.18 2.89
C GLN A 51 2.14 -7.81 2.64
N LEU A 52 1.81 -7.48 1.39
CA LEU A 52 1.12 -6.22 1.06
C LEU A 52 -0.20 -6.08 1.82
N MET A 53 -0.99 -7.16 1.93
CA MET A 53 -2.23 -7.15 2.69
C MET A 53 -2.00 -6.94 4.20
N ARG A 54 -0.99 -7.60 4.77
CA ARG A 54 -0.60 -7.39 6.18
C ARG A 54 -0.23 -5.94 6.46
N ILE A 55 0.57 -5.31 5.59
CA ILE A 55 0.95 -3.90 5.74
C ILE A 55 -0.27 -2.98 5.62
N ILE A 56 -1.18 -3.23 4.68
CA ILE A 56 -2.43 -2.46 4.54
C ILE A 56 -3.28 -2.56 5.81
N ASN A 57 -3.39 -3.75 6.40
CA ASN A 57 -4.12 -3.96 7.66
C ASN A 57 -3.44 -3.24 8.83
N ALA A 58 -2.10 -3.33 8.94
CA ALA A 58 -1.34 -2.59 9.96
C ALA A 58 -1.55 -1.08 9.81
N CYS A 59 -1.56 -0.55 8.58
CA CYS A 59 -1.88 0.85 8.35
C CYS A 59 -3.29 1.24 8.84
N ALA A 60 -4.29 0.36 8.65
CA ALA A 60 -5.65 0.61 9.09
C ALA A 60 -5.77 0.57 10.62
N GLU A 61 -5.10 -0.38 11.27
CA GLU A 61 -5.05 -0.48 12.73
C GLU A 61 -4.36 0.74 13.35
N THR A 62 -3.25 1.21 12.75
CA THR A 62 -2.57 2.43 13.18
C THR A 62 -3.45 3.66 13.01
N ASP A 63 -4.18 3.78 11.89
CA ASP A 63 -5.12 4.89 11.68
C ASP A 63 -6.24 4.89 12.73
N TYR A 64 -6.74 3.72 13.09
CA TYR A 64 -7.70 3.56 14.19
C TYR A 64 -7.08 4.02 15.52
N LYS A 65 -5.89 3.51 15.88
CA LYS A 65 -5.17 3.88 17.12
C LYS A 65 -4.92 5.39 17.20
N LEU A 66 -4.55 6.04 16.10
CA LEU A 66 -4.33 7.49 16.05
C LEU A 66 -5.61 8.31 16.34
N LYS A 67 -6.78 7.75 16.04
CA LYS A 67 -8.08 8.40 16.21
C LYS A 67 -8.73 8.09 17.55
N SER A 68 -8.47 6.92 18.12
CA SER A 68 -9.20 6.41 19.29
C SER A 68 -8.35 6.24 20.56
N SER A 69 -7.02 6.32 20.47
CA SER A 69 -6.14 6.06 21.62
C SER A 69 -5.84 7.33 22.42
N TYR A 70 -5.68 7.16 23.74
CA TYR A 70 -5.13 8.16 24.64
C TYR A 70 -3.58 8.19 24.63
N MET A 71 -2.94 7.26 23.92
CA MET A 71 -1.48 7.24 23.74
C MET A 71 -1.01 8.41 22.88
N ASP A 72 0.24 8.80 23.09
CA ASP A 72 0.90 9.83 22.29
C ASP A 72 0.94 9.46 20.80
N LYS A 73 0.50 10.39 19.94
CA LYS A 73 0.35 10.15 18.50
C LYS A 73 1.69 9.97 17.79
N GLN A 74 2.74 10.62 18.27
CA GLN A 74 4.08 10.47 17.71
C GLN A 74 4.61 9.06 18.01
N LEU A 75 4.46 8.59 19.26
CA LEU A 75 4.84 7.23 19.64
C LEU A 75 4.10 6.16 18.79
N ILE A 76 2.79 6.34 18.55
CA ILE A 76 2.02 5.42 17.68
C ILE A 76 2.62 5.36 16.27
N LEU A 77 3.03 6.50 15.71
CA LEU A 77 3.65 6.55 14.39
C LEU A 77 5.04 5.93 14.37
N GLU A 78 5.87 6.17 15.39
CA GLU A 78 7.21 5.59 15.51
C GLU A 78 7.15 4.06 15.58
N LEU A 79 6.28 3.52 16.43
CA LEU A 79 6.05 2.07 16.54
C LEU A 79 5.54 1.48 15.22
N PHE A 80 4.66 2.20 14.52
CA PHE A 80 4.20 1.77 13.20
C PHE A 80 5.33 1.70 12.17
N ILE A 81 6.18 2.73 12.09
CA ILE A 81 7.33 2.75 11.15
C ILE A 81 8.31 1.61 11.44
N LEU A 82 8.55 1.28 12.71
CA LEU A 82 9.40 0.15 13.10
C LEU A 82 8.80 -1.22 12.77
N SER A 83 7.48 -1.30 12.60
CA SER A 83 6.75 -2.57 12.37
C SER A 83 6.61 -2.97 10.89
N ILE A 84 6.81 -2.03 9.96
CA ILE A 84 6.62 -2.21 8.51
C ILE A 84 7.92 -2.49 7.79
#